data_AF-A0A1T5P989-F1
#
_entry.id   AF-A0A1T5P989-F1
#
_cell.length_a   1.000
_cell.length_b   1.000
_cell.length_c   1.000
_cell.angle_alpha   90.00
_cell.angle_beta   90.00
_cell.angle_gamma   90.00
#
_symmetry.space_group_name_H-M   'P 1'
#
loop_
_entity.id
_entity.type
_entity.pdbx_description
1 polymer ?
#
loop_
_entity_poly.entity_id
_entity_poly.type
_entity_poly.pdbx_seq_one_letter_code
_entity_poly.pdbx_strand_id
1 'polypeptide(L)' 'MELVNRLIAPTPPFFVKVRNIGLILTALAAAVIGLPLQLPSIVGEVAQVLAVAGSIMTGVSQAAVKNE' A
#
# COMPACT_ATOMS: atom_id res chain seq x y z
N MET A 1 -21.30 -20.41 -2.48
CA MET A 1 -20.67 -19.19 -3.04
C MET A 1 -19.36 -19.61 -3.71
N GLU A 2 -19.34 -19.67 -5.03
CA GLU A 2 -18.14 -19.99 -5.83
C GLU A 2 -17.01 -18.98 -5.54
N LEU A 3 -15.76 -19.44 -5.44
CA LEU A 3 -14.56 -18.59 -5.25
C LEU A 3 -14.50 -17.43 -6.25
N VAL A 4 -14.95 -17.69 -7.48
CA VAL A 4 -15.04 -16.71 -8.57
C VAL A 4 -15.88 -15.50 -8.18
N ASN A 5 -16.99 -15.68 -7.47
CA ASN A 5 -17.87 -14.57 -7.05
C ASN A 5 -17.20 -13.66 -6.01
N ARG A 6 -16.27 -14.18 -5.20
CA ARG A 6 -15.50 -13.37 -4.23
C ARG A 6 -14.38 -12.58 -4.90
N LEU A 7 -13.81 -13.09 -5.99
CA LEU A 7 -12.75 -12.42 -6.76
C LEU A 7 -13.27 -11.26 -7.60
N ILE A 8 -14.53 -11.32 -8.06
CA ILE A 8 -15.16 -10.28 -8.88
C ILE A 8 -15.89 -9.25 -7.99
N ALA A 9 -16.08 -9.55 -6.70
CA ALA A 9 -16.76 -8.67 -5.77
C ALA A 9 -16.03 -7.32 -5.66
N PRO A 10 -16.76 -6.19 -5.69
CA PRO A 10 -16.15 -4.87 -5.65
C PRO A 10 -15.47 -4.65 -4.30
N THR A 11 -14.25 -4.12 -4.33
CA THR A 11 -13.52 -3.69 -3.13
C THR A 11 -14.33 -2.59 -2.43
N PRO A 12 -14.56 -2.67 -1.10
CA PRO A 12 -15.33 -1.65 -0.40
C PRO A 12 -14.70 -0.25 -0.54
N PRO A 13 -15.50 0.82 -0.59
CA PRO A 13 -15.01 2.18 -0.87
C PRO A 13 -13.98 2.69 0.14
N PHE A 14 -14.04 2.21 1.38
CA PHE A 14 -13.03 2.49 2.40
C PHE A 14 -11.65 1.91 2.02
N PHE A 15 -11.59 0.63 1.65
CA PHE A 15 -10.33 -0.04 1.30
C PHE A 15 -9.74 0.49 -0.01
N VAL A 16 -10.56 0.97 -0.95
CA VAL A 16 -10.05 1.68 -2.13
C VAL A 16 -9.26 2.93 -1.73
N LYS A 17 -9.74 3.71 -0.75
CA LYS A 17 -9.01 4.88 -0.24
C LYS A 17 -7.72 4.48 0.47
N VAL A 18 -7.76 3.47 1.34
CA VAL A 18 -6.58 2.96 2.06
C VAL A 18 -5.53 2.44 1.07
N ARG A 19 -5.95 1.74 0.01
CA ARG A 19 -5.08 1.29 -1.08
C ARG A 19 -4.35 2.45 -1.74
N ASN A 20 -5.09 3.48 -2.15
CA ASN A 20 -4.50 4.62 -2.85
C ASN A 20 -3.51 5.38 -1.96
N ILE A 21 -3.81 5.54 -0.67
CA ILE A 21 -2.88 6.14 0.31
C ILE A 21 -1.62 5.26 0.45
N GLY A 22 -1.80 3.95 0.61
CA GLY A 22 -0.69 2.99 0.70
C GLY A 22 0.22 3.01 -0.53
N LEU A 23 -0.36 3.09 -1.72
CA LEU A 23 0.37 3.20 -2.99
C LEU A 23 1.18 4.50 -3.06
N ILE A 24 0.58 5.64 -2.71
CA ILE A 24 1.29 6.93 -2.71
C ILE A 24 2.47 6.91 -1.73
N LEU A 25 2.25 6.41 -0.51
CA LEU A 25 3.31 6.31 0.50
C LEU A 25 4.44 5.38 0.06
N THR A 26 4.10 4.24 -0.54
CA THR A 26 5.10 3.29 -1.08
C THR A 26 5.89 3.91 -2.22
N ALA A 27 5.24 4.64 -3.13
CA ALA A 27 5.90 5.32 -4.24
C ALA A 27 6.87 6.40 -3.75
N LEU A 28 6.46 7.20 -2.76
CA LEU A 28 7.32 8.21 -2.14
C LEU A 28 8.53 7.56 -1.45
N ALA A 29 8.31 6.51 -0.67
CA ALA A 29 9.40 5.78 -0.02
C ALA A 29 10.37 5.16 -1.02
N ALA A 30 9.86 4.52 -2.08
CA ALA A 30 10.67 3.95 -3.14
C ALA A 30 11.47 5.03 -3.90
N ALA A 31 10.86 6.18 -4.16
CA ALA A 31 11.55 7.32 -4.77
C ALA A 31 12.72 7.81 -3.89
N VAL A 32 12.50 7.95 -2.58
CA VAL A 32 13.55 8.38 -1.63
C VAL A 32 14.70 7.35 -1.57
N ILE A 33 14.37 6.05 -1.50
CA ILE A 33 15.36 4.96 -1.42
C ILE A 33 16.14 4.81 -2.74
N GLY A 34 15.49 5.07 -3.88
CA GLY A 34 16.10 4.94 -5.21
C GLY A 34 17.03 6.08 -5.61
N LEU A 35 17.14 7.14 -4.81
CA LEU A 35 18.06 8.24 -5.09
C LEU A 35 19.52 7.79 -4.90
N PRO A 36 20.43 8.04 -5.86
CA PRO A 36 21.85 7.71 -5.74
C PRO A 36 22.62 8.70 -4.85
N LEU A 37 21.91 9.40 -3.96
CA LEU A 37 22.40 10.51 -3.15
C LEU A 37 22.47 10.05 -1.68
N GLN A 38 23.52 10.45 -0.97
CA GLN A 38 23.61 10.18 0.48
C GLN A 38 22.70 11.14 1.24
N LEU A 39 21.47 10.68 1.51
CA LEU A 39 20.55 11.35 2.41
C LEU A 39 20.96 11.13 3.88
N PRO A 40 20.58 12.03 4.80
CA PRO A 40 20.72 11.77 6.23
C PRO A 40 20.06 10.44 6.62
N SER A 41 20.71 9.64 7.46
CA SER A 41 20.26 8.28 7.82
C SER A 41 18.81 8.22 8.31
N ILE A 42 18.39 9.23 9.08
CA ILE A 42 17.02 9.42 9.57
C ILE A 42 15.99 9.43 8.42
N VAL A 43 16.31 10.03 7.28
CA VAL A 43 15.41 10.08 6.12
C VAL A 43 15.24 8.68 5.52
N GLY A 44 16.34 7.93 5.42
CA GLY A 44 16.33 6.54 4.94
C GLY A 44 15.53 5.61 5.85
N GLU A 45 15.72 5.70 7.17
CA GLU A 45 14.98 4.91 8.16
C GLU A 45 13.46 5.17 8.09
N VAL A 46 13.06 6.45 8.00
CA VAL A 46 11.65 6.83 7.85
C VAL A 46 11.10 6.29 6.54
N ALA A 47 11.83 6.41 5.42
CA ALA A 47 11.40 5.88 4.13
C ALA A 47 11.18 4.37 4.17
N GLN A 48 12.06 3.61 4.84
CA GLN A 48 11.89 2.16 4.99
C GLN A 48 10.61 1.80 5.76
N VAL A 49 10.33 2.47 6.88
CA VAL A 49 9.09 2.24 7.65
C VAL A 49 7.85 2.61 6.82
N LEU A 50 7.91 3.71 6.07
CA LEU A 50 6.82 4.12 5.18
C LEU A 50 6.59 3.12 4.03
N ALA A 51 7.65 2.55 3.46
CA ALA A 51 7.54 1.50 2.44
C ALA A 51 6.82 0.26 2.99
N VAL A 52 7.19 -0.18 4.19
CA VAL A 52 6.54 -1.32 4.86
C VAL A 52 5.07 -1.02 5.11
N ALA A 53 4.76 0.12 5.75
CA ALA A 53 3.38 0.51 6.03
C ALA A 53 2.54 0.62 4.74
N GLY A 54 3.08 1.25 3.70
CA GLY A 54 2.42 1.41 2.41
C GLY A 54 2.13 0.09 1.70
N SER A 55 3.08 -0.85 1.73
CA SER A 55 2.92 -2.18 1.15
C SER A 55 1.84 -2.99 1.86
N ILE A 56 1.79 -2.94 3.20
CA ILE A 56 0.75 -3.62 4.00
C ILE A 56 -0.62 -3.00 3.72
N MET A 57 -0.75 -1.67 3.77
CA MET A 57 -2.01 -0.99 3.46
C MET A 57 -2.53 -1.36 2.07
N THR A 58 -1.65 -1.38 1.08
CA THR A 58 -2.00 -1.76 -0.30
C THR A 58 -2.41 -3.22 -0.38
N GLY A 59 -1.63 -4.14 0.19
CA GLY A 59 -1.88 -5.58 0.13
C GLY A 59 -3.18 -5.97 0.82
N VAL A 60 -3.41 -5.49 2.04
CA VAL A 60 -4.63 -5.78 2.81
C VAL A 60 -5.87 -5.21 2.10
N SER A 61 -5.77 -4.02 1.52
CA SER A 61 -6.90 -3.40 0.82
C SER A 61 -7.34 -4.17 -0.43
N GLN A 62 -6.45 -4.93 -1.06
CA GLN A 62 -6.79 -5.78 -2.20
C GLN A 62 -7.46 -7.08 -1.79
N ALA A 63 -7.18 -7.58 -0.59
CA ALA A 63 -7.81 -8.77 -0.03
C ALA A 63 -9.18 -8.50 0.61
N ALA A 64 -9.55 -7.23 0.77
CA ALA A 64 -10.81 -6.83 1.35
C ALA A 64 -11.98 -7.06 0.39
N VAL A 65 -12.87 -7.98 0.74
CA VAL A 65 -14.10 -8.29 0.01
C VAL A 65 -15.28 -7.65 0.72
N LYS A 66 -16.19 -7.03 -0.05
CA LYS A 66 -17.46 -6.55 0.50
C LYS A 66 -18.34 -7.75 0.83
N ASN A 67 -18.50 -8.07 2.11
CA ASN A 67 -19.51 -9.01 2.60
C ASN A 67 -20.74 -8.20 3.01
N GLU A 68 -21.58 -7.88 2.03
CA GLU A 68 -23.00 -7.56 2.23
C GLU A 68 -23.80 -8.45 1.28
#